data_AF-A0A3D2L811-F1
#
_entry.id   AF-A0A3D2L811-F1
#
_cell.length_a   1.000
_cell.length_b   1.000
_cell.length_c   1.000
_cell.angle_alpha   90.00
_cell.angle_beta   90.00
_cell.angle_gamma   90.00
#
_symmetry.space_group_name_H-M   'P 1'
#
loop_
_entity.id
_entity.type
_entity.pdbx_description
1 polymer ?
#
loop_
_entity_poly.entity_id
_entity_poly.type
_entity_poly.pdbx_seq_one_letter_code
_entity_poly.pdbx_strand_id
1 'polypeptide(L)'
;MLKKILFGVVALIVLLVAVILFRTFTYGGAATGERVELPPVPEVSADRAASHLSEAIQFRTITVASGDPRVGQEGPWLELHDWLETTYPAAHAAMNRELVPGTLSLLYTWEGSDPSLDPLLLMAHQDVVPVNIGTEDDWTGAPFAGEIVDGYV
;
A
#
# COMPACT_ATOMS: atom_id res chain seq x y z
N MET A 1 -12.31 -48.36 23.60
CA MET A 1 -12.80 -47.06 23.10
C MET A 1 -11.66 -46.10 22.81
N LEU A 2 -10.71 -45.93 23.74
CA LEU A 2 -9.52 -45.07 23.58
C LEU A 2 -8.70 -45.32 22.31
N LYS A 3 -8.46 -46.59 21.93
CA LYS A 3 -7.74 -46.93 20.68
C LYS A 3 -8.45 -46.42 19.42
N LYS A 4 -9.79 -46.50 19.36
CA LYS A 4 -10.57 -46.02 18.20
C LYS A 4 -10.54 -44.49 18.10
N ILE A 5 -10.57 -43.82 19.25
CA ILE A 5 -10.42 -42.36 19.35
C ILE A 5 -9.02 -41.95 18.89
N LEU A 6 -7.98 -42.64 19.35
CA LEU A 6 -6.59 -42.38 18.94
C LEU A 6 -6.41 -42.57 17.43
N PHE A 7 -6.93 -43.64 16.84
CA PHE A 7 -6.90 -43.83 15.39
C PHE A 7 -7.64 -42.74 14.62
N GLY A 8 -8.80 -42.28 15.13
CA GLY A 8 -9.54 -41.15 14.55
C GLY A 8 -8.73 -39.85 14.58
N VAL A 9 -8.06 -39.55 15.70
CA VAL A 9 -7.20 -38.37 15.84
C VAL A 9 -5.99 -38.44 14.90
N VAL A 10 -5.32 -39.59 14.82
CA VAL A 10 -4.18 -39.77 13.89
C VAL A 10 -4.63 -39.61 12.43
N ALA A 11 -5.76 -40.20 12.05
CA ALA A 11 -6.30 -40.05 10.69
C ALA A 11 -6.64 -38.59 10.36
N LEU A 12 -7.22 -37.84 11.32
CA LEU A 12 -7.51 -36.43 11.16
C LEU A 12 -6.24 -35.59 10.99
N ILE A 13 -5.19 -35.88 11.77
CA ILE A 13 -3.89 -35.20 11.65
C ILE A 13 -3.25 -35.49 10.30
N VAL A 14 -3.27 -36.74 9.83
CA VAL A 14 -2.73 -37.11 8.52
C VAL A 14 -3.48 -36.40 7.40
N LEU A 15 -4.81 -36.35 7.47
CA LEU A 15 -5.63 -35.61 6.51
C LEU A 15 -5.29 -34.12 6.50
N LEU A 16 -5.17 -33.49 7.68
CA LEU A 16 -4.79 -32.09 7.81
C LEU A 16 -3.42 -31.83 7.18
N VAL A 17 -2.41 -32.66 7.48
CA VAL A 17 -1.07 -32.55 6.89
C VAL A 17 -1.11 -32.71 5.38
N ALA A 18 -1.86 -33.68 4.86
CA ALA A 18 -2.01 -33.87 3.42
C ALA A 18 -2.66 -32.65 2.74
N VAL A 19 -3.68 -32.05 3.36
CA VAL A 19 -4.32 -30.83 2.85
C VAL A 19 -3.36 -29.65 2.89
N ILE A 20 -2.59 -29.47 3.96
CA ILE A 20 -1.58 -28.42 4.07
C ILE A 20 -0.53 -28.60 2.98
N LEU A 21 0.05 -29.79 2.84
CA LEU A 21 1.06 -30.05 1.81
C LEU A 21 0.52 -29.85 0.41
N PHE A 22 -0.68 -30.37 0.11
CA PHE A 22 -1.33 -30.14 -1.18
C PHE A 22 -1.49 -28.64 -1.44
N ARG A 23 -2.09 -27.90 -0.50
CA ARG A 23 -2.24 -26.45 -0.62
C ARG A 23 -0.89 -25.77 -0.81
N THR A 24 0.12 -26.08 -0.02
CA THR A 24 1.46 -25.47 -0.15
C THR A 24 2.09 -25.74 -1.52
N PHE A 25 2.05 -26.97 -2.02
CA PHE A 25 2.65 -27.32 -3.30
C PHE A 25 1.84 -26.89 -4.52
N THR A 26 0.52 -26.68 -4.36
CA THR A 26 -0.34 -26.16 -5.44
C THR A 26 -0.66 -24.67 -5.29
N TYR A 27 -0.11 -23.99 -4.29
CA TYR A 27 -0.30 -22.56 -4.08
C TYR A 27 0.75 -21.78 -4.87
N GLY A 28 0.29 -20.83 -5.66
CA GLY A 28 1.09 -20.15 -6.67
C GLY A 28 0.85 -20.81 -8.03
N GLY A 29 0.08 -20.14 -8.88
CA GLY A 29 0.03 -20.49 -10.30
C GLY A 29 1.38 -20.21 -10.95
N ALA A 30 1.70 -20.95 -12.02
CA ALA A 30 2.74 -20.49 -12.94
C ALA A 30 2.37 -19.07 -13.40
N ALA A 31 3.35 -18.18 -13.55
CA ALA A 31 3.10 -16.87 -14.13
C ALA A 31 2.44 -17.07 -15.51
N THR A 32 1.13 -16.84 -15.59
CA THR A 32 0.37 -16.87 -16.83
C THR A 32 0.51 -15.49 -17.46
N GLY A 33 1.58 -15.30 -18.21
CA GLY A 33 1.86 -14.05 -18.90
C GLY A 33 2.95 -14.26 -19.92
N GLU A 34 2.74 -13.73 -21.12
CA GLU A 34 3.82 -13.60 -22.09
C GLU A 34 4.85 -12.61 -21.52
N ARG A 35 6.13 -12.93 -21.65
CA ARG A 35 7.18 -12.03 -21.15
C ARG A 35 7.24 -10.82 -22.07
N VAL A 36 6.72 -9.69 -21.63
CA VAL A 36 6.75 -8.44 -22.39
C VAL A 36 8.13 -7.80 -22.25
N GLU A 37 8.70 -7.36 -23.37
CA GLU A 37 9.88 -6.49 -23.34
C GLU A 37 9.44 -5.09 -22.88
N LEU A 38 9.92 -4.68 -21.72
CA LEU A 38 9.65 -3.34 -21.21
C LEU A 38 10.51 -2.31 -21.97
N PRO A 39 9.98 -1.09 -22.20
CA PRO A 39 10.80 0.00 -22.68
C PRO A 39 11.92 0.31 -21.65
N PRO A 40 13.00 1.00 -22.06
CA PRO A 40 14.01 1.48 -21.14
C PRO A 40 13.37 2.23 -19.98
N VAL A 41 13.76 1.89 -18.76
CA VAL A 41 13.24 2.55 -17.56
C VAL A 41 13.66 4.03 -17.62
N PRO A 42 12.73 4.98 -17.48
CA PRO A 42 13.08 6.39 -17.45
C PRO A 42 13.98 6.68 -16.23
N GLU A 43 14.91 7.63 -16.36
CA GLU A 43 15.76 7.99 -15.24
C GLU A 43 14.93 8.59 -14.09
N VAL A 44 14.98 7.94 -12.93
CA VAL A 44 14.36 8.42 -11.69
C VAL A 44 15.45 9.00 -10.81
N SER A 45 15.30 10.25 -10.40
CA SER A 45 16.21 10.89 -9.44
C SER A 45 15.85 10.42 -8.03
N ALA A 46 16.78 9.71 -7.39
CA ALA A 46 16.65 9.28 -6.00
C ALA A 46 16.49 10.49 -5.07
N ASP A 47 17.26 11.56 -5.30
CA ASP A 47 17.16 12.79 -4.50
C ASP A 47 15.77 13.42 -4.61
N ARG A 48 15.21 13.53 -5.82
CA ARG A 48 13.86 14.06 -6.01
C ARG A 48 12.81 13.18 -5.34
N ALA A 49 12.93 11.86 -5.48
CA ALA A 49 12.03 10.91 -4.81
C ALA A 49 12.11 11.05 -3.28
N ALA A 50 13.32 11.19 -2.73
CA ALA A 50 13.55 11.41 -1.32
C ALA A 50 12.95 12.74 -0.83
N SER A 51 13.16 13.84 -1.57
CA SER A 51 12.54 15.14 -1.25
C SER A 51 11.02 15.08 -1.26
N HIS A 52 10.42 14.45 -2.28
CA HIS A 52 8.96 14.29 -2.36
C HIS A 52 8.42 13.44 -1.21
N LEU A 53 9.13 12.37 -0.81
CA LEU A 53 8.74 11.57 0.35
C LEU A 53 8.85 12.38 1.66
N SER A 54 9.93 13.15 1.81
CA SER A 54 10.14 14.08 2.93
C SER A 54 8.98 15.06 3.07
N GLU A 55 8.55 15.67 1.97
CA GLU A 55 7.39 16.58 1.95
C GLU A 55 6.10 15.84 2.29
N ALA A 56 5.87 14.67 1.70
CA ALA A 56 4.66 13.88 1.94
C ALA A 56 4.50 13.44 3.41
N ILE A 57 5.61 13.10 4.09
CA ILE A 57 5.62 12.72 5.52
C ILE A 57 5.10 13.83 6.43
N GLN A 58 5.18 15.10 6.01
CA GLN A 58 4.73 16.22 6.85
C GLN A 58 3.21 16.31 6.95
N PHE A 59 2.46 15.71 6.01
CA PHE A 59 1.00 15.62 6.08
C PHE A 59 0.59 14.53 7.06
N ARG A 60 0.09 14.95 8.22
CA ARG A 60 -0.25 14.06 9.35
C ARG A 60 -1.60 13.36 9.17
N THR A 61 -1.69 12.48 8.18
CA THR A 61 -2.85 11.63 7.87
C THR A 61 -3.05 10.51 8.91
N ILE A 62 -3.15 10.87 10.19
CA ILE A 62 -3.12 9.93 11.31
C ILE A 62 -4.50 9.30 11.54
N THR A 63 -4.58 7.97 11.44
CA THR A 63 -5.74 7.17 11.84
C THR A 63 -5.50 6.55 13.21
N VAL A 64 -6.39 6.78 14.16
CA VAL A 64 -6.31 6.21 15.53
C VAL A 64 -7.36 5.12 15.72
N ALA A 65 -8.52 5.25 15.09
CA ALA A 65 -9.61 4.30 15.17
C ALA A 65 -10.35 4.15 13.84
N SER A 66 -11.12 3.06 13.73
CA SER A 66 -12.00 2.84 12.58
C SER A 66 -13.00 4.01 12.43
N GLY A 67 -13.08 4.55 11.22
CA GLY A 67 -13.93 5.70 10.92
C GLY A 67 -13.24 7.05 11.02
N ASP A 68 -11.94 7.10 11.32
CA ASP A 68 -11.12 8.28 11.09
C ASP A 68 -10.89 8.53 9.57
N PRO A 69 -10.61 9.78 9.18
CA PRO A 69 -10.68 10.98 10.02
C PRO A 69 -12.12 11.35 10.35
N ARG A 70 -12.30 11.87 11.57
CA ARG A 70 -13.59 12.41 12.02
C ARG A 70 -13.98 13.63 11.18
N VAL A 71 -15.29 13.87 11.07
CA VAL A 71 -15.82 15.05 10.37
C VAL A 71 -15.15 16.33 10.87
N GLY A 72 -14.54 17.09 9.97
CA GLY A 72 -13.78 18.31 10.25
C GLY A 72 -12.29 18.09 10.53
N GLN A 73 -11.78 16.86 10.45
CA GLN A 73 -10.36 16.50 10.63
C GLN A 73 -9.71 15.97 9.34
N GLU A 74 -10.37 16.14 8.20
CA GLU A 74 -9.91 15.68 6.89
C GLU A 74 -8.73 16.49 6.33
N GLY A 75 -8.43 17.65 6.94
CA GLY A 75 -7.45 18.64 6.48
C GLY A 75 -6.14 18.03 5.96
N PRO A 76 -5.42 17.19 6.74
CA PRO A 76 -4.16 16.60 6.29
C PRO A 76 -4.26 15.75 5.02
N TRP A 77 -5.38 15.05 4.80
CA TRP A 77 -5.60 14.28 3.57
C TRP A 77 -5.88 15.21 2.39
N LEU A 78 -6.69 16.25 2.59
CA LEU A 78 -6.97 17.23 1.55
C LEU A 78 -5.70 17.99 1.14
N GLU A 79 -4.87 18.37 2.11
CA GLU A 79 -3.56 18.98 1.87
C GLU A 79 -2.62 18.05 1.10
N LEU A 80 -2.57 16.77 1.47
CA LEU A 80 -1.81 15.76 0.71
C LEU A 80 -2.35 15.62 -0.72
N HIS A 81 -3.66 15.64 -0.93
CA HIS A 81 -4.27 15.55 -2.25
C HIS A 81 -3.90 16.74 -3.13
N ASP A 82 -3.95 17.96 -2.58
CA ASP A 82 -3.56 19.19 -3.28
C ASP A 82 -2.06 19.18 -3.62
N TRP A 83 -1.23 18.69 -2.69
CA TRP A 83 0.20 18.51 -2.93
C TRP A 83 0.48 17.48 -4.02
N LEU A 84 -0.25 16.36 -4.06
CA LEU A 84 -0.11 15.35 -5.12
C LEU A 84 -0.44 15.93 -6.50
N GLU A 85 -1.49 16.72 -6.61
CA GLU A 85 -1.90 17.37 -7.87
C GLU A 85 -0.85 18.39 -8.33
N THR A 86 -0.33 19.18 -7.40
CA THR A 86 0.71 20.19 -7.68
C THR A 86 2.06 19.55 -8.05
N THR A 87 2.45 18.49 -7.35
CA THR A 87 3.77 17.84 -7.48
C THR A 87 3.84 16.90 -8.69
N TYR A 88 2.72 16.28 -9.07
CA TYR A 88 2.65 15.34 -10.18
C TYR A 88 1.64 15.76 -11.26
N PRO A 89 1.83 16.94 -11.89
CA PRO A 89 0.86 17.47 -12.85
C PRO A 89 0.76 16.61 -14.12
N ALA A 90 1.86 16.01 -14.57
CA ALA A 90 1.85 15.11 -15.72
C ALA A 90 1.05 13.83 -15.47
N ALA A 91 1.12 13.28 -14.24
CA ALA A 91 0.34 12.11 -13.86
C ALA A 91 -1.16 12.47 -13.77
N HIS A 92 -1.50 13.59 -13.15
CA HIS A 92 -2.88 14.08 -13.05
C HIS A 92 -3.46 14.48 -14.41
N ALA A 93 -2.64 14.91 -15.36
CA ALA A 93 -3.06 15.17 -16.74
C ALA A 93 -3.31 13.87 -17.53
N ALA A 94 -2.57 12.81 -17.23
CA ALA A 94 -2.66 11.53 -17.93
C ALA A 94 -3.77 10.61 -17.41
N MET A 95 -4.26 10.83 -16.18
CA MET A 95 -5.19 9.95 -15.49
C MET A 95 -6.47 10.70 -15.12
N ASN A 96 -7.61 10.04 -15.19
CA ASN A 96 -8.84 10.56 -14.60
C ASN A 96 -8.80 10.34 -13.08
N ARG A 97 -8.79 11.43 -12.30
CA ARG A 97 -8.84 11.39 -10.84
C ARG A 97 -10.28 11.57 -10.36
N GLU A 98 -10.73 10.66 -9.50
CA GLU A 98 -12.03 10.71 -8.85
C GLU A 98 -11.86 10.62 -7.33
N LEU A 99 -12.60 11.46 -6.60
CA LEU A 99 -12.78 11.32 -5.16
C LEU A 99 -13.98 10.42 -4.91
N VAL A 100 -13.79 9.28 -4.25
CA VAL A 100 -14.87 8.33 -3.97
C VAL A 100 -15.89 8.99 -3.01
N PRO A 101 -17.18 9.09 -3.39
CA PRO A 101 -18.17 9.84 -2.62
C PRO A 101 -18.28 9.42 -1.16
N GLY A 102 -18.27 10.41 -0.25
CA GLY A 102 -18.36 10.18 1.20
C GLY A 102 -17.07 9.64 1.84
N THR A 103 -15.95 9.68 1.13
CA THR A 103 -14.64 9.21 1.62
C THR A 103 -13.53 10.19 1.27
N LEU A 104 -12.29 9.85 1.64
CA LEU A 104 -11.05 10.52 1.21
C LEU A 104 -10.22 9.64 0.26
N SER A 105 -10.81 8.57 -0.28
CA SER A 105 -10.12 7.67 -1.21
C SER A 105 -10.06 8.29 -2.60
N LEU A 106 -8.85 8.30 -3.16
CA LEU A 106 -8.62 8.70 -4.54
C LEU A 106 -8.61 7.48 -5.45
N LEU A 107 -9.40 7.53 -6.51
CA LEU A 107 -9.34 6.58 -7.62
C LEU A 107 -8.70 7.28 -8.82
N TYR A 108 -7.60 6.73 -9.32
CA TYR A 108 -6.96 7.18 -10.55
C TYR A 108 -7.17 6.12 -11.62
N THR A 109 -7.81 6.51 -12.71
CA THR A 109 -7.99 5.66 -13.89
C THR A 109 -7.03 6.12 -14.98
N TRP A 110 -6.03 5.28 -15.26
CA TRP A 110 -5.16 5.46 -16.43
C TRP A 110 -5.62 4.51 -17.53
N GLU A 111 -6.23 5.06 -18.58
CA GLU A 111 -6.70 4.25 -19.71
C GLU A 111 -5.51 3.62 -20.46
N GLY A 112 -5.50 2.30 -20.52
CA GLY A 112 -4.53 1.54 -21.29
C GLY A 112 -4.72 1.75 -22.79
N SER A 113 -3.62 1.63 -23.55
CA SER A 113 -3.67 1.77 -25.01
C SER A 113 -4.39 0.62 -25.72
N ASP A 114 -4.54 -0.53 -25.06
CA ASP A 114 -5.28 -1.70 -25.56
C ASP A 114 -6.42 -2.06 -24.60
N PRO A 115 -7.68 -1.73 -24.95
CA PRO A 115 -8.85 -1.98 -24.10
C PRO A 115 -9.27 -3.45 -24.07
N SER A 116 -8.63 -4.34 -24.83
CA SER A 116 -8.93 -5.78 -24.80
C SER A 116 -8.23 -6.53 -23.67
N LEU A 117 -7.24 -5.90 -23.03
CA LEU A 117 -6.50 -6.47 -21.91
C LEU A 117 -7.29 -6.30 -20.60
N ASP A 118 -7.08 -7.24 -19.67
CA ASP A 118 -7.64 -7.13 -18.33
C ASP A 118 -7.01 -5.94 -17.57
N PRO A 119 -7.80 -5.20 -16.77
CA PRO A 119 -7.28 -4.08 -16.00
C PRO A 119 -6.36 -4.54 -14.87
N LEU A 120 -5.34 -3.72 -14.58
CA LEU A 120 -4.50 -3.86 -13.39
C LEU A 120 -4.95 -2.87 -12.31
N LEU A 121 -5.19 -3.36 -11.10
CA LEU A 121 -5.46 -2.51 -9.95
C LEU A 121 -4.21 -2.40 -9.07
N LEU A 122 -3.71 -1.17 -8.91
CA LEU A 122 -2.67 -0.82 -7.94
C LEU A 122 -3.32 -0.13 -6.76
N MET A 123 -2.99 -0.58 -5.54
CA MET A 123 -3.58 -0.04 -4.32
C MET A 123 -2.50 0.34 -3.31
N ALA A 124 -2.72 1.47 -2.66
CA ALA A 124 -1.96 1.96 -1.52
C ALA A 124 -2.92 2.64 -0.54
N HIS A 125 -2.45 2.92 0.67
CA HIS A 125 -3.19 3.73 1.64
C HIS A 125 -2.43 5.04 1.91
N GLN A 126 -3.16 6.08 2.30
CA GLN A 126 -2.60 7.42 2.56
C GLN A 126 -2.40 7.69 4.05
N ASP A 127 -3.10 6.96 4.90
CA ASP A 127 -3.09 7.16 6.33
C ASP A 127 -1.95 6.42 7.01
N VAL A 128 -1.56 6.94 8.17
CA VAL A 128 -0.50 6.40 9.00
C VAL A 128 -0.98 6.22 10.44
N VAL A 129 -0.25 5.42 11.20
CA VAL A 129 -0.48 5.24 12.63
C VAL A 129 0.11 6.41 13.42
N PRO A 130 -0.41 6.71 14.63
CA PRO A 130 0.20 7.70 15.50
C PRO A 130 1.60 7.26 15.97
N VAL A 131 2.43 8.24 16.33
CA VAL A 131 3.66 8.01 17.09
C VAL A 131 3.29 7.51 18.48
N ASN A 132 4.00 6.50 18.97
CA ASN A 132 3.81 6.02 20.34
C ASN A 132 4.23 7.12 21.33
N ILE A 133 3.32 7.47 22.25
CA ILE A 133 3.57 8.53 23.22
C ILE A 133 4.76 8.16 24.11
N GLY A 134 5.72 9.07 24.24
CA GLY A 134 6.92 8.89 25.06
C GLY A 134 8.08 8.22 24.34
N THR A 135 7.95 7.92 23.04
CA THR A 135 9.06 7.40 22.21
C THR A 135 9.63 8.47 21.29
N GLU A 136 9.29 9.74 21.46
CA GLU A 136 9.71 10.82 20.55
C GLU A 136 11.24 10.92 20.48
N ASP A 137 11.94 10.71 21.61
CA ASP A 137 13.40 10.75 21.71
C ASP A 137 14.08 9.50 21.12
N ASP A 138 13.34 8.44 20.80
CA ASP A 138 13.88 7.23 20.15
C ASP A 138 14.09 7.45 18.64
N TRP A 139 13.51 8.51 18.07
CA TRP A 139 13.63 8.82 16.64
C TRP A 139 14.89 9.65 16.36
N THR A 140 15.60 9.30 15.29
CA THR A 140 16.78 10.08 14.83
C THR A 140 16.40 11.46 14.30
N GLY A 141 15.23 11.57 13.65
CA GLY A 141 14.61 12.82 13.23
C GLY A 141 13.15 12.87 13.67
N ALA A 142 12.56 14.06 13.80
CA ALA A 142 11.20 14.15 14.31
C ALA A 142 10.19 13.45 13.37
N PRO A 143 9.24 12.62 13.87
CA PRO A 143 8.46 11.66 13.06
C PRO A 143 7.70 12.22 11.85
N PHE A 144 7.32 13.50 11.90
CA PHE A 144 6.58 14.19 10.83
C PHE A 144 7.33 15.43 10.32
N ALA A 145 8.64 15.52 10.54
CA ALA A 145 9.45 16.62 10.01
C ALA A 145 9.96 16.34 8.58
N GLY A 146 9.95 15.07 8.14
CA GLY A 146 10.46 14.70 6.82
C GLY A 146 11.98 14.92 6.70
N GLU A 147 12.72 14.81 7.80
CA GLU A 147 14.16 15.07 7.79
C GLU A 147 14.91 13.98 7.03
N ILE A 148 15.78 14.38 6.10
CA ILE A 148 16.69 13.45 5.42
C ILE A 148 18.00 13.39 6.21
N VAL A 149 18.27 12.28 6.87
CA VAL A 149 19.46 12.07 7.72
C VAL A 149 20.26 10.86 7.21
N ASP A 150 21.56 11.05 6.97
CA ASP A 150 22.48 10.01 6.52
C ASP A 150 22.02 9.22 5.26
N GLY A 151 21.27 9.89 4.38
CA GLY A 151 20.74 9.31 3.14
C GLY A 151 19.43 8.52 3.29
N TYR A 152 18.80 8.59 4.46
CA TYR A 152 17.48 8.04 4.74
C TYR A 152 16.48 9.18 4.91
N VAL A 153 15.24 8.94 4.46
CA VAL A 153 14.07 9.75 4.79
C VAL A 153 13.29 9.05 5.89
#